data_AF-A0AAN1M3V1-F1
#
_entry.id   AF-A0AAN1M3V1-F1
#
_cell.length_a   1.000
_cell.length_b   1.000
_cell.length_c   1.000
_cell.angle_alpha   90.00
_cell.angle_beta   90.00
_cell.angle_gamma   90.00
#
_symmetry.space_group_name_H-M   'P 1'
#
loop_
_entity.id
_entity.type
_entity.pdbx_description
1 polymer ?
#
loop_
_entity_poly.entity_id
_entity_poly.type
_entity_poly.pdbx_seq_one_letter_code
_entity_poly.pdbx_strand_id
1 'polypeptide(L)'
;MTMVDPVLVASQFDEDEAEAILRYNIRKYLKANRVSQNSLMDVLNITSGAVSQLMTGRTHFKYGQVAAIANYLHVSMDDLSNATQFNEDRNFLERMKKEYSDSKKASNQSEAFNELLRLGLNQRPSD
;
A
#
# COMPACT_ATOMS: atom_id res chain seq x y z
N MET A 1 4.23 -30.19 38.59
CA MET A 1 3.56 -29.25 37.67
C MET A 1 4.63 -28.52 36.89
N THR A 2 4.93 -28.96 35.67
CA THR A 2 5.81 -28.22 34.75
C THR A 2 4.99 -27.13 34.11
N MET A 3 5.33 -25.86 34.35
CA MET A 3 4.76 -24.74 33.59
C MET A 3 5.12 -24.96 32.12
N VAL A 4 4.11 -25.16 31.30
CA VAL A 4 4.25 -25.16 29.84
C VAL A 4 4.27 -23.69 29.46
N ASP A 5 5.43 -23.20 29.03
CA ASP A 5 5.53 -21.86 28.45
C ASP A 5 4.53 -21.76 27.29
N PRO A 6 3.64 -20.75 27.28
CA PRO A 6 2.76 -20.57 26.13
C PRO A 6 3.64 -20.26 24.92
N VAL A 7 3.55 -21.14 23.92
CA VAL A 7 4.11 -20.88 22.59
C VAL A 7 3.60 -19.51 22.16
N LEU A 8 4.51 -18.54 22.04
CA LEU A 8 4.24 -17.27 21.38
C LEU A 8 3.90 -17.62 19.92
N VAL A 9 2.60 -17.72 19.63
CA VAL A 9 2.08 -17.84 18.26
C VAL A 9 2.33 -16.49 17.57
N ALA A 10 3.58 -16.25 17.20
CA ALA A 10 3.99 -15.12 16.40
C ALA A 10 3.76 -15.45 14.92
N SER A 11 2.50 -15.32 14.49
CA SER A 11 2.15 -14.87 13.14
C SER A 11 0.62 -14.82 13.08
N GLN A 12 0.03 -13.70 13.50
CA GLN A 12 -1.28 -13.37 12.96
C GLN A 12 -1.07 -13.25 11.45
N PHE A 13 -1.67 -14.17 10.70
CA PHE A 13 -1.81 -14.01 9.26
C PHE A 13 -2.53 -12.67 9.07
N ASP A 14 -1.82 -11.67 8.58
CA ASP A 14 -2.42 -10.39 8.26
C ASP A 14 -3.19 -10.57 6.94
N GLU A 15 -4.47 -10.94 7.08
CA GLU A 15 -5.37 -11.18 5.96
C GLU A 15 -5.50 -9.92 5.09
N ASP A 16 -5.47 -8.73 5.70
CA ASP A 16 -5.54 -7.45 5.01
C ASP A 16 -4.28 -7.20 4.16
N GLU A 17 -3.11 -7.56 4.67
CA GLU A 17 -1.85 -7.50 3.92
C GLU A 17 -1.84 -8.49 2.75
N ALA A 18 -2.24 -9.74 2.99
CA ALA A 18 -2.35 -10.76 1.94
C ALA A 18 -3.29 -10.31 0.81
N GLU A 19 -4.42 -9.72 1.19
CA GLU A 19 -5.40 -9.14 0.27
C GLU A 19 -4.87 -7.92 -0.49
N ALA A 20 -4.04 -7.09 0.16
CA ALA A 20 -3.39 -5.97 -0.51
C ALA A 20 -2.39 -6.47 -1.57
N ILE A 21 -1.62 -7.52 -1.27
CA ILE A 21 -0.68 -8.17 -2.20
C ILE A 21 -1.45 -8.74 -3.40
N LEU A 22 -2.53 -9.49 -3.15
CA LEU A 22 -3.39 -10.04 -4.21
C LEU A 22 -3.89 -8.92 -5.14
N ARG A 23 -4.49 -7.87 -4.58
CA ARG A 23 -4.98 -6.72 -5.34
C ARG A 23 -3.88 -6.03 -6.14
N TYR A 24 -2.68 -5.91 -5.60
CA TYR A 24 -1.53 -5.32 -6.29
C TYR A 24 -1.14 -6.18 -7.50
N ASN A 25 -0.95 -7.47 -7.29
CA ASN A 25 -0.51 -8.39 -8.35
C ASN A 25 -1.57 -8.58 -9.44
N ILE A 26 -2.86 -8.65 -9.09
CA ILE A 26 -3.95 -8.71 -10.07
C ILE A 26 -3.92 -7.48 -10.99
N ARG A 27 -3.73 -6.27 -10.45
CA ARG A 27 -3.60 -5.05 -11.29
C ARG A 27 -2.37 -5.10 -12.19
N LYS A 28 -1.24 -5.55 -11.64
CA LYS A 28 0.02 -5.68 -12.36
C LYS A 28 -0.15 -6.60 -13.58
N TYR A 29 -0.74 -7.77 -13.40
CA TYR A 29 -0.95 -8.75 -14.47
C TYR A 29 -2.05 -8.35 -15.45
N LEU A 30 -3.15 -7.73 -15.01
CA LEU A 30 -4.14 -7.13 -15.91
C LEU A 30 -3.49 -6.11 -16.87
N LYS A 31 -2.63 -5.24 -16.31
CA LYS A 31 -1.89 -4.25 -17.11
C LYS A 31 -0.90 -4.90 -18.07
N ALA A 32 -0.16 -5.91 -17.63
CA ALA A 32 0.77 -6.66 -18.47
C ALA A 32 0.05 -7.33 -19.66
N ASN A 33 -1.13 -7.89 -19.41
CA ASN A 33 -1.98 -8.53 -20.43
C ASN A 33 -2.82 -7.53 -21.25
N ARG A 34 -2.70 -6.21 -20.99
CA ARG A 34 -3.45 -5.13 -21.66
C ARG A 34 -4.97 -5.30 -21.58
N VAL A 35 -5.45 -5.89 -20.50
CA VAL A 35 -6.89 -6.08 -20.24
C VAL A 35 -7.38 -5.16 -19.14
N SER A 36 -8.64 -4.74 -19.24
CA SER A 36 -9.25 -3.86 -18.25
C SER A 36 -9.70 -4.63 -17.00
N GLN A 37 -9.83 -3.94 -15.87
CA GLN A 37 -10.40 -4.51 -14.65
C GLN A 37 -11.80 -5.11 -14.86
N ASN A 38 -12.60 -4.51 -15.76
CA ASN A 38 -13.96 -5.00 -16.05
C ASN A 38 -13.97 -6.37 -16.72
N SER A 39 -12.86 -6.83 -17.30
CA SER A 39 -12.77 -8.20 -17.82
C SER A 39 -12.95 -9.27 -16.75
N LEU A 40 -12.75 -8.92 -15.47
CA LEU A 40 -12.99 -9.83 -14.35
C LEU A 40 -14.49 -10.12 -14.11
N MET A 41 -15.40 -9.31 -14.66
CA MET A 41 -16.85 -9.53 -14.50
C MET A 41 -17.26 -10.88 -15.07
N ASP A 42 -16.84 -11.16 -16.30
CA ASP A 42 -17.19 -12.39 -17.00
C ASP A 42 -16.46 -13.60 -16.40
N VAL A 43 -15.22 -13.40 -15.95
CA VAL A 43 -14.40 -14.44 -15.29
C VAL A 43 -15.01 -14.89 -13.97
N LEU A 44 -15.53 -13.94 -13.18
CA LEU A 44 -16.03 -14.20 -11.84
C LEU A 44 -17.55 -14.35 -11.79
N ASN A 45 -18.25 -14.08 -12.90
CA ASN A 45 -19.71 -13.98 -12.98
C ASN A 45 -20.28 -13.02 -11.91
N ILE A 46 -19.73 -11.82 -11.82
CA ILE A 46 -20.15 -10.76 -10.89
C ILE A 46 -20.28 -9.40 -11.59
N THR A 47 -20.96 -8.47 -10.92
CA THR A 47 -21.15 -7.11 -11.44
C THR A 47 -19.86 -6.28 -11.39
N SER A 48 -19.79 -5.22 -12.22
CA SER A 48 -18.69 -4.24 -12.19
C SER A 48 -18.51 -3.61 -10.80
N GLY A 49 -19.63 -3.35 -10.09
CA GLY A 49 -19.62 -2.85 -8.73
C GLY A 49 -18.94 -3.80 -7.75
N ALA A 50 -19.23 -5.10 -7.84
CA ALA A 50 -18.58 -6.11 -7.02
C ALA A 50 -17.08 -6.26 -7.35
N VAL A 51 -16.70 -6.20 -8.62
CA VAL A 51 -15.27 -6.15 -9.02
C VAL A 51 -14.59 -4.93 -8.40
N SER A 52 -15.23 -3.76 -8.44
CA SER A 52 -14.70 -2.54 -7.83
C SER A 52 -14.52 -2.68 -6.32
N GLN A 53 -15.48 -3.28 -5.61
CA GLN A 53 -15.36 -3.53 -4.17
C GLN A 53 -14.19 -4.45 -3.83
N LEU A 54 -14.01 -5.54 -4.58
CA LEU A 54 -12.85 -6.44 -4.44
C LEU A 54 -11.54 -5.70 -4.68
N MET A 55 -11.46 -4.96 -5.79
CA MET A 55 -10.22 -4.28 -6.17
C MET A 55 -9.90 -3.10 -5.25
N THR A 56 -10.88 -2.45 -4.65
CA THR A 56 -10.66 -1.36 -3.68
C THR A 56 -10.43 -1.86 -2.24
N GLY A 57 -10.58 -3.17 -1.99
CA GLY A 57 -10.43 -3.75 -0.66
C GLY A 57 -11.61 -3.49 0.28
N ARG A 58 -12.78 -3.17 -0.27
CA ARG A 58 -14.03 -3.09 0.52
C ARG A 58 -14.59 -4.48 0.85
N THR A 59 -14.20 -5.48 0.07
CA THR A 59 -14.57 -6.88 0.23
C THR A 59 -13.36 -7.75 -0.09
N HIS A 60 -13.27 -8.91 0.54
CA HIS A 60 -12.18 -9.88 0.36
C HIS A 60 -12.45 -10.83 -0.81
N PHE A 61 -11.39 -11.33 -1.44
CA PHE A 61 -11.48 -12.38 -2.43
C PHE A 61 -11.75 -13.72 -1.77
N LYS A 62 -12.69 -14.47 -2.33
CA LYS A 62 -12.82 -15.89 -2.02
C LYS A 62 -11.73 -16.68 -2.76
N TYR A 63 -11.24 -17.76 -2.17
CA TYR A 63 -10.23 -18.64 -2.79
C TYR A 63 -10.57 -19.02 -4.25
N GLY A 64 -11.81 -19.43 -4.51
CA GLY A 64 -12.25 -19.80 -5.87
C GLY A 64 -12.21 -18.62 -6.86
N GLN A 65 -12.41 -17.39 -6.40
CA GLN A 65 -12.27 -16.20 -7.25
C GLN A 65 -10.80 -15.96 -7.59
N VAL A 66 -9.89 -16.10 -6.62
CA VAL A 66 -8.45 -15.93 -6.89
C VAL A 66 -7.95 -17.00 -7.86
N ALA A 67 -8.36 -18.25 -7.69
CA ALA A 67 -8.02 -19.34 -8.62
C ALA A 67 -8.54 -19.08 -10.05
N ALA A 68 -9.78 -18.59 -10.18
CA ALA A 68 -10.33 -18.22 -11.49
C ALA A 68 -9.54 -17.07 -12.15
N ILE A 69 -9.15 -16.06 -11.38
CA ILE A 69 -8.33 -14.94 -11.86
C ILE A 69 -6.94 -15.42 -12.29
N ALA A 70 -6.30 -16.29 -11.50
CA ALA A 70 -4.98 -16.85 -11.82
C ALA A 70 -5.00 -17.59 -13.17
N ASN A 71 -6.01 -18.45 -13.37
CA ASN A 71 -6.23 -19.15 -14.64
C ASN A 71 -6.45 -18.19 -15.81
N TYR A 72 -7.29 -17.16 -15.61
CA TYR A 72 -7.58 -16.15 -16.63
C TYR A 72 -6.33 -15.33 -17.01
N LEU A 73 -5.47 -15.03 -16.05
CA LEU A 73 -4.25 -14.23 -16.27
C LEU A 73 -3.04 -15.08 -16.69
N HIS A 74 -3.18 -16.41 -16.75
CA HIS A 74 -2.11 -17.36 -17.04
C HIS A 74 -0.92 -17.27 -16.07
N VAL A 75 -1.22 -17.13 -14.78
CA VAL A 75 -0.23 -17.07 -13.69
C VAL A 75 -0.57 -18.10 -12.61
N SER A 76 0.41 -18.45 -11.77
CA SER A 76 0.17 -19.33 -10.63
C SER A 76 -0.48 -18.56 -9.46
N MET A 77 -1.03 -19.31 -8.51
CA MET A 77 -1.51 -18.73 -7.25
C MET A 77 -0.36 -18.08 -6.46
N ASP A 78 0.84 -18.68 -6.52
CA ASP A 78 2.05 -18.17 -5.87
C ASP A 78 2.49 -16.83 -6.48
N ASP A 79 2.31 -16.65 -7.79
CA ASP A 79 2.58 -15.37 -8.45
C ASP A 79 1.64 -14.26 -7.98
N LEU A 80 0.39 -14.60 -7.66
CA LEU A 80 -0.58 -13.64 -7.13
C LEU A 80 -0.33 -13.31 -5.65
N SER A 81 0.19 -14.26 -4.86
CA SER A 81 0.52 -14.06 -3.45
C SER A 81 1.94 -13.55 -3.20
N ASN A 82 2.76 -13.40 -4.24
CA ASN A 82 4.14 -12.93 -4.12
C ASN A 82 4.22 -11.47 -3.65
N ALA A 83 4.80 -11.27 -2.47
CA ALA A 83 4.91 -9.97 -1.82
C ALA A 83 6.15 -9.15 -2.20
N THR A 84 7.11 -9.71 -2.96
CA THR A 84 8.42 -9.09 -3.20
C THR A 84 8.28 -7.70 -3.80
N GLN A 85 7.62 -7.59 -4.96
CA GLN A 85 7.47 -6.28 -5.63
C GLN A 85 6.58 -5.33 -4.84
N PHE A 86 5.52 -5.85 -4.20
CA PHE A 86 4.64 -5.05 -3.37
C PHE A 86 5.41 -4.37 -2.23
N ASN A 87 6.29 -5.11 -1.55
CA ASN A 87 7.11 -4.59 -0.46
C ASN A 87 8.17 -3.60 -0.95
N GLU A 88 8.81 -3.86 -2.09
CA GLU A 88 9.75 -2.92 -2.70
C GLU A 88 9.09 -1.57 -3.02
N ASP A 89 7.95 -1.60 -3.70
CA ASP A 89 7.21 -0.40 -4.08
C ASP A 89 6.70 0.35 -2.83
N ARG A 90 6.21 -0.37 -1.82
CA ARG A 90 5.78 0.20 -0.54
C ARG A 90 6.94 0.88 0.19
N ASN A 91 8.07 0.20 0.32
CA ASN A 91 9.26 0.73 0.97
C ASN A 91 9.80 1.96 0.24
N PHE A 92 9.78 1.95 -1.09
CA PHE A 92 10.18 3.10 -1.90
C PHE A 92 9.25 4.31 -1.66
N LEU A 93 7.93 4.10 -1.68
CA LEU A 93 6.94 5.15 -1.40
C LEU A 93 7.06 5.71 0.01
N GLU A 94 7.35 4.86 1.00
CA GLU A 94 7.57 5.28 2.39
C GLU A 94 8.83 6.15 2.52
N ARG A 95 9.93 5.77 1.87
CA ARG A 95 11.16 6.57 1.82
C ARG A 95 10.93 7.94 1.18
N MET A 96 10.27 7.97 0.02
CA MET A 96 9.90 9.23 -0.62
C MET A 96 9.05 10.09 0.32
N LYS A 97 7.95 9.56 0.88
CA LYS A 97 7.10 10.34 1.80
C LYS A 97 7.88 10.94 2.97
N LYS A 98 8.83 10.19 3.53
CA LYS A 98 9.70 10.66 4.61
C LYS A 98 10.56 11.83 4.14
N GLU A 99 11.26 11.69 3.01
CA GLU A 99 12.09 12.76 2.42
C GLU A 99 11.30 14.04 2.09
N TYR A 100 10.09 13.91 1.54
CA TYR A 100 9.20 15.07 1.30
C TYR A 100 8.70 15.70 2.59
N SER A 101 8.49 14.93 3.66
CA SER A 101 8.06 15.46 4.95
C SER A 101 9.19 16.17 5.70
N ASP A 102 10.41 15.66 5.59
CA ASP A 102 11.59 16.22 6.26
C ASP A 102 12.08 17.48 5.55
N SER A 103 12.02 17.52 4.21
CA SER A 103 12.30 18.74 3.43
C SER A 103 11.30 19.87 3.72
N LYS A 104 10.00 19.57 3.87
CA LYS A 104 9.01 20.56 4.30
C LYS A 104 9.28 21.12 5.70
N LYS A 105 9.68 20.27 6.64
CA LYS A 105 10.05 20.71 8.00
C LYS A 105 11.28 21.62 7.99
N ALA A 106 12.29 21.28 7.18
CA ALA A 106 13.50 22.08 7.03
C ALA A 106 13.20 23.45 6.38
N SER A 107 12.34 23.49 5.36
CA SER A 107 11.90 24.74 4.71
C SER A 107 11.18 25.66 5.71
N ASN A 108 10.22 25.12 6.46
CA ASN A 108 9.43 25.89 7.43
C ASN A 108 10.31 26.41 8.59
N GLN A 109 11.33 25.66 9.03
CA GLN A 109 12.28 26.14 10.04
C GLN A 109 13.18 27.26 9.52
N SER A 110 13.62 27.18 8.25
CA SER A 110 14.40 28.24 7.60
C SER A 110 13.61 29.53 7.46
N GLU A 111 12.34 29.44 7.04
CA GLU A 111 11.45 30.61 6.93
C GLU A 111 11.19 31.26 8.29
N ALA A 112 10.85 30.47 9.31
CA ALA A 112 10.65 30.97 10.67
C ALA A 112 11.93 31.62 11.25
N PHE A 113 13.09 31.04 11.00
CA PHE A 113 14.37 31.62 11.43
C PHE A 113 14.67 32.94 10.72
N ASN A 114 14.43 33.02 9.39
CA ASN A 114 14.61 34.24 8.61
C ASN A 114 13.63 35.36 9.03
N GLU A 115 12.42 35.00 9.44
CA GLU A 115 11.42 35.94 9.95
C GLU A 115 11.82 36.50 11.33
N LEU A 116 12.32 35.64 12.23
CA LEU A 116 12.88 36.06 13.53
C LEU A 116 14.09 36.99 13.37
N LEU A 117 15.00 36.70 12.43
CA LEU A 117 16.12 37.59 12.11
C LEU A 117 15.65 38.97 11.62
N ARG A 118 14.60 39.02 10.79
CA ARG A 118 14.01 40.29 10.33
C ARG A 118 13.38 41.10 11.47
N LEU A 119 12.74 40.44 12.43
CA LEU A 119 12.11 41.10 13.57
C LEU A 119 13.15 41.63 14.58
N GLY A 120 14.26 40.90 14.79
CA GLY A 120 15.35 41.33 15.67
C GLY A 120 16.13 42.54 15.16
N LEU A 121 16.16 42.78 13.85
CA LEU A 121 16.86 43.92 13.24
C LEU A 121 16.08 45.26 13.36
N ASN A 122 14.82 45.24 13.78
CA ASN A 122 13.99 46.43 13.98
C ASN A 122 13.99 46.97 15.43
N GLN A 123 14.72 46.34 16.35
CA GLN A 123 14.92 46.88 17.70
C GLN A 123 16.22 47.70 17.74
N ARG A 124 16.20 48.91 17.18
CA ARG A 124 17.14 49.94 17.63
C ARG A 124 16.64 50.44 18.99
N PRO A 125 17.46 50.46 20.06
CA PRO A 125 17.10 51.24 21.23
C PRO A 125 17.01 52.70 20.78
N SER A 126 15.81 53.27 20.89
CA SER A 126 15.61 54.70 20.71
C SER A 126 16.27 55.39 21.91
N ASP A 127 17.47 55.94 21.68
CA ASP A 127 18.04 57.00 22.53
C ASP A 127 17.30 58.32 22.27
#